data_AF-A0A6J1SA97-F1
#
_entry.id   AF-A0A6J1SA97-F1
#
_cell.length_a   1.000
_cell.length_b   1.000
_cell.length_c   1.000
_cell.angle_alpha   90.00
_cell.angle_beta   90.00
_cell.angle_gamma   90.00
#
_symmetry.space_group_name_H-M   'P 1'
#
loop_
_entity.id
_entity.type
_entity.pdbx_description
1 polymer ?
#
loop_
_entity_poly.entity_id
_entity_poly.type
_entity_poly.pdbx_seq_one_letter_code
_entity_poly.pdbx_strand_id
1 'polypeptide(L)'
;MNGFSTGEEDSRGAPDQVCCLVDENERCQRPAGNASYSKRIQKTVAQRRLRLHLDSMARHIYICDHHKNMIQCARTKRRRKDSEDDSNETDTDFPEVDLFQLQVNTLRRYKKHYKVATRPGLNKAQLADVLMKHFKTIPVIEKEALTFFIYTVKSNSNKLEQRNGDSI
;
A
#
# COMPACT_ATOMS: atom_id res chain seq x y z
N MET A 1 -3.67 39.05 43.08
CA MET A 1 -2.46 38.36 42.60
C MET A 1 -2.64 36.87 42.84
N ASN A 2 -2.06 36.03 41.96
CA ASN A 2 -2.07 34.55 41.93
C ASN A 2 -3.26 33.99 41.15
N GLY A 3 -3.15 33.50 39.91
CA GLY A 3 -1.99 33.02 39.16
C GLY A 3 -2.47 31.76 38.42
N PHE A 4 -3.13 31.95 37.28
CA PHE A 4 -3.55 30.85 36.40
C PHE A 4 -2.30 30.25 35.75
N SER A 5 -1.85 29.09 36.22
CA SER A 5 -0.88 28.27 35.51
C SER A 5 -1.63 27.47 34.44
N THR A 6 -1.55 27.93 33.20
CA THR A 6 -1.84 27.10 32.02
C THR A 6 -0.68 26.12 31.86
N GLY A 7 -0.78 24.98 32.54
CA GLY A 7 0.07 23.82 32.29
C GLY A 7 -0.42 23.10 31.04
N GLU A 8 0.02 23.55 29.86
CA GLU A 8 0.00 22.73 28.65
C GLU A 8 1.10 21.66 28.81
N GLU A 9 0.81 20.60 29.57
CA GLU A 9 1.64 19.40 29.60
C GLU A 9 1.41 18.63 28.30
N ASP A 10 2.25 19.01 27.32
CA ASP A 10 2.55 18.33 26.08
C ASP A 10 2.33 16.81 26.22
N SER A 11 1.33 16.25 25.52
CA SER A 11 0.99 14.81 25.54
C SER A 11 2.06 13.93 24.86
N ARG A 12 3.31 14.39 24.86
CA ARG A 12 4.49 13.64 24.44
C ARG A 12 4.86 12.74 25.61
N GLY A 13 4.61 11.44 25.45
CA GLY A 13 4.89 10.44 26.48
C GLY A 13 6.30 10.61 27.06
N ALA A 14 6.43 10.41 28.37
CA ALA A 14 7.71 10.55 29.05
C ALA A 14 8.77 9.64 28.41
N PRO A 15 10.04 10.10 28.30
CA PRO A 15 11.10 9.42 27.53
C PRO A 15 11.44 8.00 28.02
N ASP A 16 10.98 7.62 29.22
CA ASP A 16 11.25 6.32 29.84
C ASP A 16 10.03 5.37 29.85
N GLN A 17 8.98 5.67 29.07
CA GLN A 17 7.81 4.79 29.01
C GLN A 17 8.11 3.49 28.26
N VAL A 18 7.79 2.35 28.89
CA VAL A 18 7.89 1.01 28.28
C VAL A 18 6.58 0.59 27.65
N CYS A 19 6.62 -0.20 26.59
CA CYS A 19 5.45 -0.66 25.85
C CYS A 19 4.33 -1.18 26.79
N CYS A 20 3.10 -0.73 26.55
CA CYS A 20 1.93 -1.07 27.38
C CYS A 20 1.39 -2.50 27.18
N LEU A 21 2.13 -3.39 26.51
CA LEU A 21 1.62 -4.70 26.09
C LEU A 21 2.30 -5.85 26.83
N VAL A 22 1.51 -6.88 27.09
CA VAL A 22 1.96 -8.19 27.53
C VAL A 22 1.86 -9.14 26.33
N ASP A 23 2.96 -9.82 26.01
CA ASP A 23 3.07 -10.80 24.92
C ASP A 23 3.35 -12.18 25.53
N GLU A 24 2.52 -13.18 25.23
CA GLU A 24 2.64 -14.54 25.80
C GLU A 24 2.79 -14.59 27.35
N ASN A 25 2.13 -13.66 28.05
CA ASN A 25 2.19 -13.44 29.51
C ASN A 25 3.47 -12.76 30.04
N GLU A 26 4.37 -12.31 29.15
CA GLU A 26 5.53 -11.51 29.52
C GLU A 26 5.29 -10.03 29.21
N ARG A 27 5.51 -9.16 30.22
CA ARG A 27 5.42 -7.72 30.03
C ARG A 27 6.56 -7.24 29.13
N CYS A 28 6.21 -6.53 28.06
CA CYS A 28 7.18 -5.96 27.15
C CYS A 28 8.05 -4.89 27.83
N GLN A 29 9.37 -5.05 27.74
CA GLN A 29 10.34 -4.10 28.30
C GLN A 29 10.91 -3.12 27.26
N ARG A 30 10.43 -3.17 26.02
CA ARG A 30 10.90 -2.29 24.95
C ARG A 30 10.36 -0.87 25.16
N PRO A 31 11.13 0.18 24.79
CA PRO A 31 10.65 1.56 24.89
C PRO A 31 9.40 1.75 24.02
N ALA A 32 8.43 2.48 24.55
CA ALA A 32 7.21 2.85 23.84
C ALA A 32 7.54 3.89 22.77
N GLY A 33 6.97 3.73 21.58
CA GLY A 33 7.02 4.73 20.53
C GLY A 33 5.76 5.60 20.52
N ASN A 34 5.53 6.30 19.42
CA ASN A 34 4.37 7.19 19.27
C ASN A 34 3.05 6.46 18.91
N ALA A 35 3.13 5.17 18.58
CA ALA A 35 1.96 4.37 18.23
C ALA A 35 1.18 3.97 19.48
N SER A 36 -0.16 4.04 19.43
CA SER A 36 -1.02 3.68 20.55
C SER A 36 -1.85 2.43 20.30
N TYR A 37 -2.10 1.67 21.37
CA TYR A 37 -3.01 0.54 21.43
C TYR A 37 -4.46 1.02 21.47
N SER A 38 -4.92 1.58 20.35
CA SER A 38 -6.30 2.06 20.20
C SER A 38 -7.31 0.91 20.04
N LYS A 39 -8.62 1.22 20.13
CA LYS A 39 -9.70 0.26 19.85
C LYS A 39 -9.55 -0.43 18.48
N ARG A 40 -8.96 0.24 17.48
CA ARG A 40 -8.67 -0.33 16.16
C ARG A 40 -7.60 -1.43 16.26
N ILE A 41 -6.54 -1.18 17.02
CA ILE A 41 -5.47 -2.15 17.26
C ILE A 41 -6.00 -3.34 18.07
N GLN A 42 -6.80 -3.10 19.10
CA GLN A 42 -7.45 -4.15 19.88
C GLN A 42 -8.30 -5.09 19.00
N LYS A 43 -9.11 -4.53 18.08
CA LYS A 43 -9.86 -5.32 17.09
C LYS A 43 -8.94 -6.16 16.21
N THR A 44 -7.81 -5.60 15.78
CA THR A 44 -6.86 -6.29 14.90
C THR A 44 -6.20 -7.46 15.63
N VAL A 45 -5.77 -7.25 16.88
CA VAL A 45 -5.20 -8.28 17.74
C VAL A 45 -6.18 -9.43 17.96
N ALA A 46 -7.45 -9.12 18.27
CA ALA A 46 -8.50 -10.13 18.44
C ALA A 46 -8.79 -10.90 17.14
N GLN A 47 -8.97 -10.20 16.01
CA GLN A 47 -9.24 -10.80 14.70
C GLN A 47 -8.10 -11.69 14.20
N ARG A 48 -6.85 -11.30 14.49
CA ARG A 48 -5.65 -12.05 14.10
C ARG A 48 -5.20 -13.06 15.14
N ARG A 49 -5.91 -13.17 16.27
CA ARG A 49 -5.60 -14.07 17.39
C ARG A 49 -4.16 -13.91 17.90
N LEU A 50 -3.65 -12.67 17.87
CA LEU A 50 -2.36 -12.35 18.48
C LEU A 50 -2.52 -12.43 20.00
N ARG A 51 -1.56 -13.01 20.69
CA ARG A 51 -1.57 -13.17 22.16
C ARG A 51 -1.05 -11.91 22.87
N LEU A 52 -1.54 -10.75 22.42
CA LEU A 52 -1.22 -9.44 22.97
C LEU A 52 -2.40 -8.91 23.77
N HIS A 53 -2.15 -8.40 24.97
CA HIS A 53 -3.14 -7.68 25.76
C HIS A 53 -2.53 -6.48 26.47
N LEU A 54 -3.38 -5.54 26.88
CA LEU A 54 -2.96 -4.36 27.61
C LEU A 54 -2.55 -4.76 29.03
N ASP A 55 -1.38 -4.29 29.48
CA ASP A 55 -0.95 -4.46 30.87
C ASP A 55 -1.82 -3.58 31.77
N SER A 56 -2.48 -4.19 32.76
CA SER A 56 -3.27 -3.50 33.77
C SER A 56 -2.47 -2.47 34.58
N MET A 57 -1.15 -2.63 34.68
CA MET A 57 -0.24 -1.73 35.39
C MET A 57 0.33 -0.61 34.49
N ALA A 58 0.04 -0.62 33.19
CA ALA A 58 0.51 0.41 32.29
C ALA A 58 -0.25 1.73 32.52
N ARG A 59 0.49 2.82 32.72
CA ARG A 59 -0.06 4.18 32.91
C ARG A 59 -0.31 4.92 31.59
N HIS A 60 -0.10 4.25 30.45
CA HIS A 60 -0.28 4.79 29.11
C HIS A 60 -0.65 3.67 28.14
N ILE A 61 -1.05 4.05 26.92
CA ILE A 61 -1.50 3.14 25.87
C ILE A 61 -0.51 3.00 24.72
N TYR A 62 0.73 3.46 24.89
CA TYR A 62 1.72 3.47 23.81
C TYR A 62 2.47 2.14 23.67
N ILE A 63 2.74 1.75 22.42
CA ILE A 63 3.38 0.49 22.06
C ILE A 63 4.75 0.72 21.43
N CYS A 64 5.66 -0.25 21.57
CA CYS A 64 6.97 -0.21 20.93
C CYS A 64 6.87 -0.47 19.42
N ASP A 65 7.91 -0.06 18.68
CA ASP A 65 7.98 -0.28 17.23
C ASP A 65 7.96 -1.77 16.84
N HIS A 66 8.46 -2.64 17.71
CA HIS A 66 8.40 -4.08 17.50
C HIS A 66 6.95 -4.58 17.45
N HIS A 67 6.12 -4.21 18.45
CA HIS A 67 4.71 -4.59 18.48
C HIS A 67 3.89 -3.88 17.41
N LYS A 68 4.22 -2.62 17.11
CA LYS A 68 3.63 -1.91 15.96
C LYS A 68 3.84 -2.71 14.67
N ASN A 69 5.07 -3.11 14.38
CA ASN A 69 5.40 -3.86 13.16
C ASN A 69 4.77 -5.27 13.17
N MET A 70 4.76 -5.95 14.32
CA MET A 70 4.12 -7.26 14.45
C MET A 70 2.61 -7.20 14.14
N ILE A 71 1.92 -6.21 14.70
CA ILE A 71 0.48 -5.99 14.46
C ILE A 71 0.23 -5.60 13.00
N GLN A 72 1.11 -4.78 12.41
CA GLN A 72 1.05 -4.43 10.99
C GLN A 72 1.28 -5.64 10.08
N CYS A 73 2.28 -6.49 10.35
CA CYS A 73 2.55 -7.71 9.59
C CYS A 73 1.41 -8.75 9.74
N ALA A 74 0.79 -8.83 10.91
CA ALA A 74 -0.38 -9.67 11.10
C ALA A 74 -1.57 -9.19 10.25
N ARG A 75 -1.67 -7.89 9.95
CA ARG A 75 -2.67 -7.35 9.03
C ARG A 75 -2.44 -7.85 7.59
N THR A 76 -1.19 -7.93 7.13
CA THR A 76 -0.84 -8.27 5.74
C THR A 76 -0.77 -9.76 5.44
N LYS A 77 -0.37 -10.62 6.39
CA LYS A 77 -0.10 -12.06 6.16
C LYS A 77 -1.29 -12.94 5.72
N ARG A 78 -2.55 -12.49 5.79
CA ARG A 78 -3.73 -13.31 5.41
C ARG A 78 -4.36 -12.97 4.06
N ARG A 79 -3.78 -12.07 3.24
CA ARG A 79 -4.27 -11.76 1.89
C ARG A 79 -3.83 -12.81 0.84
N ARG A 80 -3.93 -14.10 1.18
CA ARG A 80 -3.98 -15.18 0.18
C ARG A 80 -5.19 -16.05 0.47
N LYS A 81 -6.19 -15.88 -0.41
CA LYS A 81 -7.30 -16.77 -0.76
C LYS A 81 -8.68 -16.41 -0.16
N ASP A 82 -9.59 -16.13 -1.10
CA ASP A 82 -11.05 -15.97 -1.02
C ASP A 82 -11.63 -14.78 -0.25
N SER A 83 -11.89 -13.67 -0.97
CA SER A 83 -13.20 -12.98 -1.00
C SER A 83 -13.07 -11.66 -1.78
N GLU A 84 -13.92 -11.56 -2.80
CA GLU A 84 -14.22 -10.35 -3.56
C GLU A 84 -15.05 -9.42 -2.68
N ASP A 85 -14.41 -8.60 -1.85
CA ASP A 85 -15.09 -7.49 -1.19
C ASP A 85 -14.20 -6.26 -1.12
N ASP A 86 -14.83 -5.16 -1.48
CA ASP A 86 -14.32 -3.82 -1.70
C ASP A 86 -13.86 -3.21 -0.37
N SER A 87 -12.55 -3.06 -0.19
CA SER A 87 -11.99 -2.33 0.96
C SER A 87 -10.65 -1.73 0.58
N ASN A 88 -10.75 -0.50 0.09
CA ASN A 88 -9.72 0.44 -0.33
C ASN A 88 -8.76 0.87 0.81
N GLU A 89 -8.09 -0.06 1.51
CA GLU A 89 -7.34 0.29 2.75
C GLU A 89 -6.00 -0.44 2.91
N THR A 90 -5.32 -0.80 1.81
CA THR A 90 -3.95 -1.36 1.87
C THR A 90 -2.96 -0.76 0.86
N ASP A 91 -3.20 0.45 0.37
CA ASP A 91 -2.37 1.03 -0.69
C ASP A 91 -1.57 2.21 -0.17
N THR A 92 -0.40 1.96 0.41
CA THR A 92 0.52 3.08 0.78
C THR A 92 1.99 2.81 0.45
N ASP A 93 2.36 1.61 -0.02
CA ASP A 93 3.77 1.29 -0.32
C ASP A 93 4.02 0.81 -1.76
N PHE A 94 2.99 0.67 -2.59
CA PHE A 94 3.20 0.45 -4.02
C PHE A 94 3.15 1.78 -4.75
N PRO A 95 4.18 2.13 -5.57
CA PRO A 95 4.09 3.31 -6.40
C PRO A 95 2.90 3.17 -7.33
N GLU A 96 1.95 4.10 -7.24
CA GLU A 96 0.79 4.13 -8.12
C GLU A 96 1.26 4.47 -9.54
N VAL A 97 0.94 3.61 -10.49
CA VAL A 97 1.18 3.89 -11.91
C VAL A 97 0.13 4.88 -12.36
N ASP A 98 0.55 6.00 -12.93
CA ASP A 98 -0.36 7.01 -13.49
C ASP A 98 -0.23 7.07 -15.03
N LEU A 99 -1.18 6.44 -15.73
CA LEU A 99 -1.21 6.47 -17.20
C LEU A 99 -1.61 7.84 -17.75
N PHE A 100 -2.21 8.73 -16.95
CA PHE A 100 -2.58 10.07 -17.42
C PHE A 100 -1.35 10.92 -17.76
N GLN A 101 -0.19 10.64 -17.16
CA GLN A 101 1.07 11.31 -17.48
C GLN A 101 1.59 10.99 -18.89
N LEU A 102 1.15 9.88 -19.49
CA LEU A 102 1.55 9.52 -20.84
C LEU A 102 0.93 10.45 -21.90
N GLN A 103 1.60 10.53 -23.05
CA GLN A 103 1.08 11.24 -24.22
C GLN A 103 -0.16 10.51 -24.78
N VAL A 104 -1.12 11.28 -25.33
CA VAL A 104 -2.36 10.73 -25.93
C VAL A 104 -2.07 9.70 -27.03
N ASN A 105 -1.01 9.92 -27.82
CA ASN A 105 -0.60 8.99 -28.88
C ASN A 105 -0.14 7.63 -28.31
N THR A 106 0.56 7.63 -27.18
CA THR A 106 0.96 6.41 -26.48
C THR A 106 -0.25 5.65 -25.95
N LEU A 107 -1.21 6.35 -25.35
CA LEU A 107 -2.47 5.75 -24.90
C LEU A 107 -3.26 5.14 -26.06
N ARG A 108 -3.36 5.85 -27.19
CA ARG A 108 -4.01 5.33 -28.42
C ARG A 108 -3.27 4.12 -28.99
N ARG A 109 -1.94 4.11 -28.97
CA ARG A 109 -1.12 2.98 -29.42
C ARG A 109 -1.35 1.76 -28.53
N TYR A 110 -1.35 1.95 -27.21
CA TYR A 110 -1.65 0.89 -26.25
C TYR A 110 -3.04 0.30 -26.52
N LYS A 111 -4.07 1.16 -26.65
CA LYS A 111 -5.44 0.73 -26.99
C LYS A 111 -5.48 -0.11 -28.27
N LYS A 112 -4.80 0.33 -29.33
CA LYS A 112 -4.74 -0.38 -30.62
C LYS A 112 -4.04 -1.75 -30.48
N HIS A 113 -2.93 -1.79 -29.76
CA HIS A 113 -2.13 -3.01 -29.58
C HIS A 113 -2.91 -4.10 -28.83
N TYR A 114 -3.52 -3.74 -27.70
CA TYR A 114 -4.31 -4.67 -26.87
C TYR A 114 -5.77 -4.80 -27.32
N LYS A 115 -6.18 -4.08 -28.37
CA LYS A 115 -7.55 -4.05 -28.90
C LYS A 115 -8.60 -3.76 -27.80
N VAL A 116 -8.28 -2.84 -26.87
CA VAL A 116 -9.16 -2.51 -25.75
C VAL A 116 -10.43 -1.83 -26.26
N ALA A 117 -11.59 -2.43 -25.97
CA ALA A 117 -12.88 -1.90 -26.36
C ALA A 117 -13.21 -0.61 -25.59
N THR A 118 -13.61 0.44 -26.30
CA THR A 118 -14.01 1.72 -25.70
C THR A 118 -15.11 2.38 -26.50
N ARG A 119 -15.92 3.22 -25.85
CA ARG A 119 -16.87 4.10 -26.55
C ARG A 119 -16.13 5.18 -27.37
N PRO A 120 -16.70 5.66 -28.50
CA PRO A 120 -16.18 6.83 -29.22
C PRO A 120 -16.19 8.09 -28.36
N GLY A 121 -15.34 9.08 -28.68
CA GLY A 121 -15.39 10.41 -28.07
C GLY A 121 -14.78 10.55 -26.67
N LEU A 122 -14.04 9.56 -26.17
CA LEU A 122 -13.38 9.66 -24.87
C LEU A 122 -12.29 10.74 -24.85
N ASN A 123 -12.27 11.52 -23.77
CA ASN A 123 -11.20 12.46 -23.48
C ASN A 123 -9.95 11.73 -22.92
N LYS A 124 -8.84 12.46 -22.71
CA LYS A 124 -7.57 11.88 -22.26
C LYS A 124 -7.70 11.16 -20.91
N ALA A 125 -8.36 11.79 -19.94
CA ALA A 125 -8.53 11.24 -18.59
C ALA A 125 -9.32 9.93 -18.63
N GLN A 126 -10.48 9.96 -19.29
CA GLN A 126 -11.32 8.78 -19.46
C GLN A 126 -10.60 7.65 -20.21
N LEU A 127 -9.79 7.99 -21.22
CA LEU A 127 -8.97 7.00 -21.92
C LEU A 127 -7.94 6.39 -20.96
N ALA A 128 -7.23 7.20 -20.18
CA ALA A 128 -6.25 6.72 -19.21
C ALA A 128 -6.89 5.78 -18.16
N ASP A 129 -8.06 6.12 -17.64
CA ASP A 129 -8.78 5.31 -16.64
C ASP A 129 -9.17 3.94 -17.19
N VAL A 130 -9.71 3.89 -18.41
CA VAL A 130 -10.09 2.63 -19.05
C VAL A 130 -8.86 1.76 -19.31
N LEU A 131 -7.77 2.38 -19.78
CA LEU A 131 -6.52 1.65 -20.02
C LEU A 131 -5.85 1.20 -18.73
N MET A 132 -5.98 1.94 -17.63
CA MET A 132 -5.48 1.56 -16.31
C MET A 132 -6.14 0.29 -15.81
N LYS A 133 -7.47 0.20 -15.97
CA LYS A 133 -8.24 -1.01 -15.62
C LYS A 133 -7.75 -2.22 -16.40
N HIS A 134 -7.54 -2.07 -17.72
CA HIS A 134 -6.99 -3.13 -18.55
C HIS A 134 -5.52 -3.47 -18.22
N PHE A 135 -4.70 -2.47 -17.89
CA PHE A 135 -3.29 -2.68 -17.56
C PHE A 135 -3.12 -3.63 -16.37
N LYS A 136 -3.99 -3.51 -15.36
CA LYS A 136 -4.04 -4.40 -14.20
C LYS A 136 -4.42 -5.85 -14.52
N THR A 137 -5.03 -6.11 -15.68
CA THR A 137 -5.43 -7.46 -16.10
C THR A 137 -4.39 -8.17 -16.97
N ILE A 138 -3.29 -7.50 -17.35
CA ILE A 138 -2.26 -8.10 -18.20
C ILE A 138 -1.49 -9.17 -17.40
N PRO A 139 -1.47 -10.43 -17.86
CA PRO A 139 -0.64 -11.46 -17.24
C PRO A 139 0.85 -11.16 -17.51
N VAL A 140 1.67 -11.28 -16.47
CA VAL A 140 3.13 -11.08 -16.57
C VAL A 140 3.84 -12.39 -16.26
N ILE A 141 4.58 -12.90 -17.25
CA ILE A 141 5.52 -14.01 -17.07
C ILE A 141 6.89 -13.39 -16.84
N GLU A 142 7.37 -13.43 -15.59
CA GLU A 142 8.57 -12.70 -15.15
C GLU A 142 9.80 -12.99 -16.02
N LYS A 143 10.09 -14.27 -16.28
CA LYS A 143 11.24 -14.70 -17.09
C LYS A 143 11.22 -14.09 -18.50
N GLU A 144 10.07 -14.10 -19.15
CA GLU A 144 9.91 -13.56 -20.51
C GLU A 144 9.99 -12.04 -20.50
N ALA A 145 9.28 -11.38 -19.58
CA ALA A 145 9.26 -9.92 -19.47
C ALA A 145 10.68 -9.36 -19.29
N LEU A 146 11.48 -9.95 -18.39
CA LEU A 146 12.87 -9.55 -18.16
C LEU A 146 13.75 -9.83 -19.39
N THR A 147 13.59 -11.01 -20.02
CA THR A 147 14.38 -11.38 -21.20
C THR A 147 14.13 -10.43 -22.36
N PHE A 148 12.85 -10.16 -22.68
CA PHE A 148 12.49 -9.24 -23.75
C PHE A 148 12.95 -7.82 -23.45
N PHE A 149 12.76 -7.34 -22.22
CA PHE A 149 13.21 -6.02 -21.82
C PHE A 149 14.72 -5.84 -22.01
N ILE A 150 15.53 -6.76 -21.46
CA ILE A 150 16.99 -6.71 -21.57
C ILE A 150 17.42 -6.78 -23.04
N TYR A 151 16.83 -7.68 -23.83
CA TYR A 151 17.15 -7.81 -25.24
C TYR A 151 16.83 -6.54 -26.04
N THR A 152 15.63 -5.97 -25.88
CA THR A 152 15.20 -4.76 -26.59
C THR A 152 16.07 -3.56 -26.24
N VAL A 153 16.43 -3.38 -24.96
CA VAL A 153 17.30 -2.30 -24.51
C VAL A 153 18.71 -2.47 -25.07
N LYS A 154 19.30 -3.67 -24.95
CA LYS A 154 20.68 -3.92 -25.43
C LYS A 154 20.82 -3.84 -26.94
N SER A 155 19.78 -4.19 -27.68
CA SER A 155 19.78 -4.13 -29.15
C SER A 155 19.38 -2.76 -29.70
N ASN A 156 19.03 -1.79 -28.85
CA ASN A 156 18.43 -0.51 -29.25
C ASN A 156 17.24 -0.68 -30.21
N SER A 157 16.50 -1.78 -30.05
CA SER A 157 15.39 -2.15 -30.93
C SER A 157 14.10 -1.38 -30.62
N ASN A 158 14.18 -0.20 -30.00
CA ASN A 158 13.01 0.66 -29.79
C ASN A 158 12.49 1.29 -31.10
N LYS A 159 12.88 0.70 -32.24
CA LYS A 159 12.24 0.89 -33.54
C LYS A 159 10.83 0.30 -33.43
N LEU A 160 9.88 1.14 -33.05
CA LEU A 160 8.52 0.96 -33.54
C LEU A 160 8.62 0.97 -35.06
N GLU A 161 8.75 -0.21 -35.65
CA GLU A 161 8.65 -0.39 -37.08
C GLU A 161 7.41 0.34 -37.54
N GLN A 162 7.62 1.30 -38.44
CA GLN A 162 6.60 1.85 -39.32
C GLN A 162 6.13 0.74 -40.29
N ARG A 163 5.64 -0.40 -39.79
CA ARG A 163 4.78 -1.24 -40.63
C ARG A 163 3.43 -0.55 -40.73
N ASN A 164 3.41 0.43 -41.62
CA ASN A 164 2.24 0.71 -42.45
C ASN A 164 1.87 -0.61 -43.15
N GLY A 165 0.87 -1.29 -42.62
CA GLY A 165 0.06 -2.32 -43.25
C GLY A 165 -1.25 -2.29 -42.47
N ASP A 166 -2.38 -1.93 -43.05
CA ASP A 166 -2.85 -2.40 -44.34
C ASP A 166 -3.41 -1.26 -45.21
N SER A 167 -2.86 -1.16 -46.42
CA SER A 167 -3.66 -0.83 -47.60
C SER A 167 -4.32 -2.15 -48.03
N ILE A 168 -5.64 -2.24 -47.88
CA ILE A 168 -6.65 -2.82 -48.78
C ILE A 168 -8.01 -2.44 -48.22
#